data_AF-A0A820F3D7-F1
#
_entry.id   AF-A0A820F3D7-F1
#
_cell.length_a   1.000
_cell.length_b   1.000
_cell.length_c   1.000
_cell.angle_alpha   90.00
_cell.angle_beta   90.00
_cell.angle_gamma   90.00
#
_symmetry.space_group_name_H-M   'P 1'
#
loop_
_entity.id
_entity.type
_entity.pdbx_description
1 polymer ?
#
loop_
_entity_poly.entity_id
_entity_poly.type
_entity_poly.pdbx_seq_one_letter_code
_entity_poly.pdbx_strand_id
1 'polypeptide(L)'
;MSSLKNYFINLNIFESSTDSTTTDEEKEYQRRLNIIATRIFFIVFIIVLVGLTIIMKTRNRNILITIENPSEDQYINLPFDAHCPCSRISLSYGEFISIQTRFHQI
;
A
#
# COMPACT_ATOMS: atom_id res chain seq x y z
N MET A 1 -9.18 -36.84 -3.41
CA MET A 1 -9.64 -35.62 -2.71
C MET A 1 -10.05 -35.83 -1.23
N SER A 2 -10.52 -37.02 -0.81
CA SER A 2 -10.97 -37.28 0.57
C SER A 2 -9.88 -37.19 1.64
N SER A 3 -8.68 -37.72 1.38
CA SER A 3 -7.57 -37.76 2.36
C SER A 3 -7.03 -36.38 2.74
N LEU A 4 -6.86 -35.46 1.78
CA LEU A 4 -6.44 -34.08 2.03
C LEU A 4 -7.43 -33.31 2.91
N LYS A 5 -8.73 -33.49 2.67
CA LYS A 5 -9.78 -32.84 3.48
C LYS A 5 -9.71 -33.31 4.94
N ASN A 6 -9.53 -34.61 5.16
CA ASN A 6 -9.35 -35.16 6.50
C ASN A 6 -8.07 -34.66 7.19
N TYR A 7 -7.00 -34.45 6.44
CA TYR A 7 -5.76 -33.88 6.98
C TYR A 7 -5.98 -32.46 7.52
N PHE A 8 -6.62 -31.58 6.74
CA PHE A 8 -6.94 -30.22 7.19
C PHE A 8 -7.94 -30.19 8.33
N ILE A 9 -8.90 -31.12 8.38
CA ILE A 9 -9.91 -31.19 9.46
C ILE A 9 -9.27 -31.57 10.80
N ASN A 10 -8.26 -32.44 10.78
CA ASN A 10 -7.56 -32.94 11.98
C ASN A 10 -6.25 -32.21 12.26
N LEU A 11 -6.01 -31.08 11.59
CA LEU A 11 -4.81 -30.30 11.79
C LEU A 11 -4.81 -29.72 13.21
N ASN A 12 -3.74 -30.00 13.94
CA ASN A 12 -3.47 -29.43 15.25
C ASN A 12 -2.03 -28.90 15.25
N ILE A 13 -1.86 -27.60 15.43
CA ILE A 13 -0.55 -26.95 15.44
C ILE A 13 0.02 -26.89 16.87
N PHE A 14 -0.84 -26.97 17.88
CA PHE A 14 -0.41 -26.88 19.27
C PHE A 14 0.01 -28.25 19.78
N GLU A 15 1.22 -28.31 20.33
CA GLU A 15 1.78 -29.51 20.92
C GLU A 15 0.94 -29.98 22.10
N SER A 16 0.56 -31.26 22.11
CA SER A 16 -0.05 -31.88 23.28
C SER A 16 1.05 -32.20 24.28
N SER A 17 0.85 -31.81 25.55
CA SER A 17 1.75 -32.17 26.63
C SER A 17 1.85 -33.71 26.73
N THR A 18 3.06 -34.22 26.56
CA THR A 18 3.36 -35.66 26.70
C THR A 18 3.68 -35.98 28.15
N ASP A 19 2.87 -35.47 29.08
CA ASP A 19 3.10 -35.69 30.50
C ASP A 19 2.50 -37.04 30.88
N SER A 20 3.33 -37.97 31.31
CA SER A 20 2.95 -39.34 31.69
C SER A 20 2.04 -39.41 32.91
N THR A 21 1.83 -38.28 33.60
CA THR A 21 0.94 -38.13 34.76
C THR A 21 -0.51 -37.80 34.39
N THR A 22 -0.79 -37.40 33.14
CA THR A 22 -2.14 -37.00 32.70
C THR A 22 -2.98 -38.19 32.25
N THR A 23 -4.26 -38.17 32.65
CA THR A 23 -5.24 -39.22 32.29
C THR A 23 -5.59 -39.16 30.80
N ASP A 24 -6.04 -40.28 30.23
CA ASP A 24 -6.40 -40.35 28.81
C ASP A 24 -7.55 -39.38 28.46
N GLU A 25 -8.47 -39.13 29.40
CA GLU A 25 -9.56 -38.17 29.24
C GLU A 25 -9.07 -36.72 29.13
N GLU A 26 -8.09 -36.33 29.97
CA GLU A 26 -7.49 -35.00 29.92
C GLU A 26 -6.75 -34.76 28.60
N LYS A 27 -6.04 -35.78 28.10
CA LYS A 27 -5.34 -35.72 26.80
C LYS A 27 -6.33 -35.53 25.65
N GLU A 28 -7.46 -36.22 25.66
CA GLU A 28 -8.48 -36.04 24.62
C GLU A 28 -9.11 -34.64 24.68
N TYR A 29 -9.41 -34.15 25.88
CA TYR A 29 -9.93 -32.80 26.08
C TYR A 29 -8.96 -31.73 25.55
N GLN A 30 -7.68 -31.82 25.92
CA GLN A 30 -6.62 -30.93 25.44
C GLN A 30 -6.51 -30.97 23.91
N ARG A 31 -6.55 -32.16 23.31
CA ARG A 31 -6.52 -32.31 21.84
C ARG A 31 -7.67 -31.57 21.16
N ARG A 32 -8.89 -31.66 21.71
CA ARG A 32 -10.06 -30.96 21.15
C ARG A 32 -9.90 -29.44 21.24
N LEU A 33 -9.44 -28.94 22.38
CA LEU A 33 -9.14 -27.51 22.56
C LEU A 33 -8.08 -27.03 21.57
N ASN A 34 -6.99 -27.78 21.40
CA ASN A 34 -5.89 -27.44 20.52
C ASN A 34 -6.32 -27.37 19.04
N ILE A 35 -7.22 -28.26 18.59
CA ILE A 35 -7.81 -28.20 17.24
C ILE A 35 -8.66 -26.91 17.09
N ILE A 36 -9.46 -26.56 18.09
CA ILE A 36 -10.28 -25.33 18.06
C ILE A 36 -9.38 -24.09 18.04
N ALA A 37 -8.36 -24.05 18.89
CA ALA A 37 -7.36 -22.99 18.92
C ALA A 37 -6.66 -22.84 17.57
N THR A 38 -6.31 -23.96 16.92
CA THR A 38 -5.70 -23.97 15.58
C THR A 38 -6.61 -23.31 14.55
N ARG A 39 -7.92 -23.59 14.58
CA ARG A 39 -8.89 -22.95 13.68
C ARG A 39 -8.99 -21.44 13.93
N ILE A 40 -9.08 -21.03 15.19
CA ILE A 40 -9.14 -19.61 15.56
C ILE A 40 -7.86 -18.89 15.11
N PHE A 41 -6.69 -19.51 15.33
CA PHE A 41 -5.41 -18.96 14.90
C PHE A 41 -5.39 -18.67 13.40
N PHE A 42 -5.81 -19.61 12.55
CA PHE A 42 -5.85 -19.38 11.11
C PHE A 42 -6.84 -18.31 10.70
N ILE A 43 -8.02 -18.25 11.33
CA ILE A 43 -9.01 -17.21 11.05
C ILE A 43 -8.41 -15.84 11.36
N VAL A 44 -7.83 -15.67 12.54
CA VAL A 44 -7.20 -14.42 12.96
C VAL A 44 -6.01 -14.08 12.06
N PHE A 45 -5.17 -15.05 11.73
CA PHE A 45 -4.03 -14.88 10.85
C PHE A 45 -4.44 -14.39 9.46
N ILE A 46 -5.47 -15.00 8.86
CA ILE A 46 -6.02 -14.56 7.58
C ILE A 46 -6.59 -13.14 7.68
N ILE A 47 -7.32 -12.81 8.76
CA ILE A 47 -7.85 -11.45 8.96
C ILE A 47 -6.71 -10.43 9.01
N VAL A 48 -5.64 -10.72 9.74
CA VAL A 48 -4.46 -9.84 9.83
C VAL A 48 -3.81 -9.67 8.47
N LEU A 49 -3.59 -10.76 7.73
CA LEU A 49 -3.01 -10.69 6.38
C LEU A 49 -3.88 -9.87 5.43
N VAL A 50 -5.20 -10.09 5.42
CA VAL A 50 -6.14 -9.31 4.62
C VAL A 50 -6.08 -7.83 5.01
N GLY A 51 -6.11 -7.51 6.31
CA GLY A 51 -5.96 -6.14 6.79
C GLY A 51 -4.67 -5.47 6.30
N LEU A 52 -3.54 -6.17 6.39
CA LEU A 52 -2.25 -5.68 5.90
C LEU A 52 -2.26 -5.44 4.38
N THR A 53 -2.83 -6.36 3.60
CA THR A 53 -2.93 -6.17 2.14
C THR A 53 -3.77 -4.96 1.75
N ILE A 54 -4.88 -4.72 2.45
CA ILE A 54 -5.73 -3.54 2.24
C ILE A 54 -4.94 -2.28 2.54
N ILE A 55 -4.26 -2.22 3.70
CA ILE A 55 -3.45 -1.05 4.08
C ILE A 55 -2.35 -0.78 3.05
N MET A 56 -1.64 -1.82 2.61
CA MET A 56 -0.58 -1.69 1.62
C MET A 56 -1.10 -1.20 0.26
N LYS A 57 -2.28 -1.69 -0.17
CA LYS A 57 -2.92 -1.26 -1.41
C LYS A 57 -3.43 0.19 -1.31
N THR A 58 -4.01 0.57 -0.18
CA THR A 58 -4.60 1.89 0.07
C THR A 58 -3.56 2.97 0.33
N ARG A 59 -2.29 2.60 0.57
CA ARG A 59 -1.20 3.56 0.67
C ARG A 59 -0.98 4.24 -0.68
N ASN A 60 -1.66 5.38 -0.88
CA ASN A 60 -1.47 6.25 -2.04
C ASN A 60 0.02 6.55 -2.19
N ARG A 61 0.59 6.14 -3.31
CA ARG A 61 1.95 6.54 -3.67
C ARG A 61 1.85 7.91 -4.31
N ASN A 62 2.55 8.89 -3.75
CA ASN A 62 2.73 10.16 -4.41
C ASN A 62 3.54 9.90 -5.69
N ILE A 63 2.89 10.12 -6.83
CA ILE A 63 3.54 10.11 -8.13
C ILE A 63 3.92 11.55 -8.45
N LEU A 64 5.21 11.78 -8.69
CA LEU A 64 5.71 13.08 -9.12
C LEU A 64 5.52 13.16 -10.64
N ILE A 65 4.67 14.07 -11.09
CA ILE A 65 4.42 14.32 -12.52
C ILE A 65 5.15 15.61 -12.89
N THR A 66 6.07 15.52 -13.85
CA THR A 66 6.78 16.68 -14.40
C THR A 66 6.15 17.08 -15.72
N ILE A 67 5.73 18.33 -15.84
CA ILE A 67 5.20 18.91 -17.08
C ILE A 67 6.26 19.88 -17.60
N GLU A 68 6.83 19.58 -18.76
CA GLU A 68 7.80 20.46 -19.42
C GLU A 68 7.07 21.48 -20.29
N ASN A 69 7.41 22.77 -20.14
CA ASN A 69 6.83 23.89 -20.89
C ASN A 69 5.28 23.92 -20.86
N PRO A 70 4.66 24.10 -19.68
CA PRO A 70 3.20 24.16 -19.58
C PRO A 70 2.63 25.34 -20.38
N SER A 71 1.44 25.16 -20.96
CA SER A 71 0.66 26.30 -21.47
C SER A 71 0.18 27.19 -20.32
N GLU A 72 -0.24 28.42 -20.63
CA GLU A 72 -0.77 29.36 -19.62
C GLU A 72 -1.93 28.75 -18.83
N ASP A 73 -2.89 28.13 -19.52
CA ASP A 73 -4.02 27.44 -18.89
C ASP A 73 -3.56 26.30 -17.98
N GLN A 74 -2.52 25.55 -18.36
CA GLN A 74 -2.00 24.46 -17.54
C GLN A 74 -1.32 25.01 -16.28
N TYR A 75 -0.54 26.09 -16.41
CA TYR A 75 0.11 26.77 -15.28
C TYR A 75 -0.90 27.30 -14.26
N ILE A 76 -1.98 27.93 -14.72
CA ILE A 76 -3.04 28.45 -13.82
C ILE A 76 -3.70 27.32 -13.01
N ASN A 77 -3.75 26.12 -13.57
CA ASN A 77 -4.36 24.95 -12.94
C ASN A 77 -3.39 24.11 -12.09
N LEU A 78 -2.13 24.52 -11.93
CA LEU A 78 -1.18 23.81 -11.07
C LEU A 78 -1.52 24.01 -9.57
N PRO A 79 -1.31 22.98 -8.72
CA PRO A 79 -1.42 23.12 -7.27
C PRO A 79 -0.51 24.22 -6.71
N PHE A 80 -0.92 24.85 -5.60
CA PHE A 80 -0.15 25.93 -4.96
C PHE A 80 1.25 25.50 -4.48
N ASP A 81 1.44 24.21 -4.18
CA ASP A 81 2.71 23.60 -3.78
C ASP A 81 3.56 23.12 -4.96
N ALA A 82 3.13 23.34 -6.20
CA ALA A 82 3.89 22.98 -7.38
C ALA A 82 5.18 23.83 -7.47
N HIS A 83 6.33 23.16 -7.50
CA HIS A 83 7.63 23.80 -7.58
C HIS A 83 8.10 23.86 -9.04
N CYS A 84 8.37 25.07 -9.55
CA CYS A 84 9.01 25.25 -10.85
C CYS A 84 10.51 25.49 -10.66
N PRO A 85 11.38 24.49 -10.93
CA PRO A 85 12.82 24.74 -10.93
C PRO A 85 13.16 25.70 -12.08
N CYS A 86 13.64 26.88 -11.74
CA CYS A 86 14.08 27.85 -12.75
C CYS A 86 15.36 27.34 -13.42
N SER A 87 15.31 27.11 -14.74
CA SER A 87 16.49 26.70 -15.51
C SER A 87 17.48 27.86 -15.75
N ARG A 88 16.99 29.10 -15.63
CA ARG A 88 17.78 30.34 -15.75
C ARG A 88 17.35 31.32 -14.67
N ILE A 89 18.32 31.98 -14.03
CA ILE A 89 18.10 33.01 -12.99
C ILE A 89 17.62 34.35 -13.55
N SER A 90 17.70 34.54 -14.87
CA SER A 90 17.28 35.76 -15.55
C SER A 90 16.90 35.44 -17.00
N LEU A 91 15.82 36.05 -17.48
CA LEU A 91 15.40 36.05 -18.88
C LEU A 91 15.87 37.34 -19.54
N SER A 92 16.36 37.26 -20.78
CA SER A 92 16.72 38.48 -21.53
C SER A 92 15.43 39.20 -21.94
N TYR A 93 15.42 40.54 -21.86
CA TYR A 93 14.26 41.37 -22.23
C TYR A 93 13.72 41.08 -23.64
N GLY A 94 14.60 40.70 -24.58
CA GLY A 94 14.20 40.34 -25.95
C GLY A 94 13.48 38.99 -26.08
N GLU A 95 13.47 38.14 -25.06
CA GLU A 95 12.82 36.82 -25.10
C GLU A 95 11.31 36.89 -24.77
N PHE A 96 10.85 37.92 -24.04
CA PHE A 96 9.44 38.05 -23.62
C PHE A 96 8.76 39.33 -24.09
N ILE A 97 9.50 40.29 -24.65
CA ILE A 97 8.95 41.55 -25.16
C ILE A 97 9.21 41.67 -26.66
N SER A 98 8.14 41.61 -27.45
CA SER A 98 8.17 41.91 -28.89
C SER A 98 7.67 43.34 -29.12
N ILE A 99 8.59 44.28 -29.29
CA ILE A 99 8.27 45.69 -29.60
C ILE A 99 8.37 45.86 -31.11
N GLN A 100 7.23 45.88 -31.79
CA GLN A 100 7.15 46.32 -33.18
C GLN A 100 7.06 47.85 -33.21
N THR A 101 8.20 48.53 -33.18
CA THR A 101 8.23 49.99 -33.32
C THR A 101 7.81 50.40 -34.73
N ARG A 102 6.67 51.10 -34.85
CA ARG A 102 6.34 51.85 -36.06
C ARG A 102 6.75 53.30 -35.86
N PHE A 103 7.79 53.72 -36.57
CA PHE A 103 8.21 55.11 -36.59
C PHE A 103 7.19 55.94 -37.37
N HIS A 104 6.78 57.08 -36.80
CA HIS A 104 6.00 58.08 -37.52
C HIS A 104 6.94 58.85 -38.46
N GLN A 105 6.55 59.02 -39.72
CA GLN A 105 7.30 59.85 -40.67
C GLN A 105 7.06 61.32 -40.32
N ILE A 106 8.14 62.09 -40.17
CA ILE A 106 8.12 63.54 -39.91
C ILE A 106 8.14 64.26 -41.25
#